data_AF-A0A2K2CHG5-F1
#
_entry.id   AF-A0A2K2CHG5-F1
#
_cell.length_a   1.000
_cell.length_b   1.000
_cell.length_c   1.000
_cell.angle_alpha   90.00
_cell.angle_beta   90.00
_cell.angle_gamma   90.00
#
_symmetry.space_group_name_H-M   'P 1'
#
loop_
_entity.id
_entity.type
_entity.pdbx_description
1 polymer ?
#
loop_
_entity_poly.entity_id
_entity_poly.type
_entity_poly.pdbx_seq_one_letter_code
_entity_poly.pdbx_strand_id
1 'polypeptide(L)'
;MAFFNSGSRALVEILTRLQSAETPIPVDHTFFEFGSIRYHIQEARKLYHKFAEIVEPTKEGYALTLKLNFSGLTRPKDRAKATSQISRLQSVVLSSQLKDMLGRLGPSGTTKLVYNQSDPFFVSRMPAAPAGKISAIFPMRFRDDTDTAVAASFFQELQDVGNSFAGAPKCSWSPIPPPELRGELVQHLTTNGGFVSFDIFSRHVKGKRAAKTAWILLNFQAYVKYHIKCTRSYIQSRMRKREEILTEVIQNARLRGSADKKTLQAWVYGSSAFIVESLKLKKFKMQTWAIPRYNFQYGLICERESINSLIEKAILDADGRGVRVLSLGLLNQEKQLNRSGELFTQKYPNLRVRLVDGSGLATAVVLKSIPLETKRVFLCGTSSKVTQAAATTLCERGVQVIMNQKKAYDMLKLQVPERNTIYLKLSSDEIPQIWIGDNIDDMQQRRAQKGTIFVPTSQFPLKKTRKDDCTYLSSPAMKIPEIMQNVHTCENWHPRRVMSAWRIAGMVHALEGWDMHECGDDMMDTEKVWSAAIKHGFIPLTKA
;
A
#
# COMPACT_ATOMS: atom_id res chain seq x y z
N MET A 1 -17.57 -10.43 -10.93
CA MET A 1 -17.90 -11.82 -10.50
C MET A 1 -16.81 -12.25 -9.53
N ALA A 2 -17.14 -12.72 -8.32
CA ALA A 2 -16.11 -12.97 -7.30
C ALA A 2 -15.33 -14.28 -7.54
N PHE A 3 -16.00 -15.36 -7.95
CA PHE A 3 -15.39 -16.66 -8.25
C PHE A 3 -15.77 -17.15 -9.66
N PHE A 4 -14.90 -17.92 -10.30
CA PHE A 4 -15.20 -18.53 -11.60
C PHE A 4 -16.17 -19.70 -11.49
N ASN A 5 -17.09 -19.77 -12.45
CA ASN A 5 -18.03 -20.89 -12.57
C ASN A 5 -17.31 -22.08 -13.21
N SER A 6 -17.58 -23.30 -12.73
CA SER A 6 -17.06 -24.54 -13.31
C SER A 6 -17.83 -25.01 -14.54
N GLY A 7 -19.01 -24.44 -14.80
CA GLY A 7 -19.78 -24.71 -16.02
C GLY A 7 -19.50 -23.66 -17.10
N SER A 8 -19.22 -24.12 -18.32
CA SER A 8 -19.11 -23.27 -19.51
C SER A 8 -20.48 -22.70 -19.88
N ARG A 9 -20.62 -21.37 -19.84
CA ARG A 9 -21.87 -20.69 -20.19
C ARG A 9 -22.23 -20.87 -21.66
N ALA A 10 -21.22 -20.88 -22.54
CA ALA A 10 -21.42 -21.09 -23.97
C ALA A 10 -22.00 -22.48 -24.25
N LEU A 11 -21.47 -23.53 -23.60
CA LEU A 11 -22.03 -24.89 -23.72
C LEU A 11 -23.46 -24.97 -23.19
N VAL A 12 -23.78 -24.30 -22.07
CA VAL A 12 -25.16 -24.24 -21.57
C VAL A 12 -26.08 -23.62 -22.62
N GLU A 13 -25.68 -22.51 -23.22
CA GLU A 13 -26.48 -21.81 -24.23
C GLU A 13 -26.69 -22.66 -25.49
N ILE A 14 -25.62 -23.26 -26.02
CA ILE A 14 -25.69 -24.12 -27.21
C ILE A 14 -26.56 -25.35 -26.96
N LEU A 15 -26.33 -26.06 -25.85
CA LEU A 15 -27.10 -27.27 -25.54
C LEU A 15 -28.57 -26.96 -25.26
N THR A 16 -28.86 -25.81 -24.66
CA THR A 16 -30.25 -25.36 -24.46
C THR A 16 -30.92 -25.08 -25.81
N ARG A 17 -30.23 -24.40 -26.74
CA ARG A 17 -30.73 -24.14 -28.10
C ARG A 17 -30.96 -25.44 -28.88
N LEU A 18 -30.04 -26.41 -28.79
CA LEU A 18 -30.16 -27.72 -29.45
C LEU A 18 -31.32 -28.55 -28.90
N GLN A 19 -31.61 -28.45 -27.60
CA GLN A 19 -32.72 -29.17 -26.97
C GLN A 19 -34.09 -28.56 -27.24
N SER A 20 -34.14 -27.27 -27.62
CA SER A 20 -35.37 -26.58 -28.03
C SER A 20 -35.64 -26.65 -29.54
N ALA A 21 -34.71 -27.20 -30.33
CA ALA A 21 -34.86 -27.30 -31.78
C ALA A 21 -35.79 -28.46 -32.16
N GLU A 22 -36.75 -28.20 -33.06
CA GLU A 22 -37.68 -29.21 -33.58
C GLU A 22 -37.02 -30.16 -34.59
N THR A 23 -35.94 -29.72 -35.24
CA THR A 23 -35.15 -30.51 -36.21
C THR A 23 -33.66 -30.50 -35.83
N PRO A 24 -32.87 -31.54 -36.19
CA PRO A 24 -31.44 -31.56 -35.93
C PRO A 24 -30.72 -30.38 -36.60
N ILE A 25 -30.05 -29.54 -35.80
CA ILE A 25 -29.30 -28.39 -36.30
C ILE A 25 -27.80 -28.75 -36.36
N PRO A 26 -27.11 -28.60 -37.51
CA PRO A 26 -25.66 -28.71 -37.56
C PRO A 26 -25.04 -27.50 -36.85
N VAL A 27 -24.21 -27.75 -35.84
CA VAL A 27 -23.50 -26.71 -35.07
C VAL A 27 -22.01 -27.00 -35.15
N ASP A 28 -21.24 -26.10 -35.75
CA ASP A 28 -19.77 -26.12 -35.74
C ASP A 28 -19.26 -24.93 -34.94
N HIS A 29 -18.74 -25.21 -33.73
CA HIS A 29 -18.21 -24.20 -32.82
C HIS A 29 -16.91 -24.68 -32.17
N THR A 30 -15.85 -23.89 -32.34
CA THR A 30 -14.55 -24.15 -31.72
C THR A 30 -14.39 -23.27 -30.47
N PHE A 31 -14.17 -23.89 -29.31
CA PHE A 31 -13.89 -23.20 -28.06
C PHE A 31 -12.43 -23.38 -27.65
N PHE A 32 -11.77 -22.28 -27.29
CA PHE A 32 -10.47 -22.32 -26.63
C PHE A 32 -10.68 -22.14 -25.13
N GLU A 33 -10.72 -23.25 -24.40
CA GLU A 33 -10.73 -23.24 -22.93
C GLU A 33 -9.38 -23.80 -22.42
N PHE A 34 -8.74 -23.11 -21.48
CA PHE A 34 -7.36 -23.35 -21.07
C PHE A 34 -7.12 -24.75 -20.47
N GLY A 35 -6.04 -25.44 -20.89
CA GLY A 35 -5.48 -26.62 -20.22
C GLY A 35 -5.08 -27.76 -21.17
N SER A 36 -4.01 -28.51 -20.82
CA SER A 36 -3.63 -29.74 -21.54
C SER A 36 -4.58 -30.88 -21.17
N ILE A 37 -5.32 -31.42 -22.15
CA ILE A 37 -6.25 -32.54 -21.98
C ILE A 37 -5.54 -33.83 -22.37
N ARG A 38 -4.75 -34.41 -21.47
CA ARG A 38 -4.42 -35.83 -21.55
C ARG A 38 -4.66 -36.42 -20.16
N TYR A 39 -5.34 -37.56 -20.14
CA TYR A 39 -5.70 -38.43 -18.99
C TYR A 39 -7.12 -38.33 -18.41
N HIS A 40 -7.66 -39.54 -18.19
CA HIS A 40 -8.94 -39.94 -17.55
C HIS A 40 -10.26 -39.77 -18.34
N ILE A 41 -10.26 -40.20 -19.62
CA ILE A 41 -11.47 -40.50 -20.42
C ILE A 41 -12.44 -41.45 -19.67
N GLN A 42 -11.92 -42.32 -18.79
CA GLN A 42 -12.71 -43.26 -17.98
C GLN A 42 -13.68 -42.58 -16.98
N GLU A 43 -13.34 -41.42 -16.39
CA GLU A 43 -14.23 -40.73 -15.45
C GLU A 43 -15.39 -40.04 -16.20
N ALA A 44 -15.10 -39.49 -17.39
CA ALA A 44 -16.12 -38.99 -18.32
C ALA A 44 -17.06 -40.14 -18.77
N ARG A 45 -16.51 -41.30 -19.12
CA ARG A 45 -17.30 -42.49 -19.49
C ARG A 45 -18.28 -42.89 -18.38
N LYS A 46 -17.83 -42.93 -17.12
CA LYS A 46 -18.69 -43.23 -15.97
C LYS A 46 -19.77 -42.17 -15.74
N LEU A 47 -19.43 -40.89 -15.84
CA LEU A 47 -20.34 -39.80 -15.47
C LEU A 47 -21.43 -39.53 -16.51
N TYR A 48 -21.14 -39.76 -17.80
CA TYR A 48 -22.02 -39.38 -18.91
C TYR A 48 -22.66 -40.55 -19.67
N HIS A 49 -22.41 -41.81 -19.29
CA HIS A 49 -22.89 -43.03 -20.01
C HIS A 49 -24.40 -43.06 -20.33
N LYS A 50 -25.22 -42.29 -19.61
CA LYS A 50 -26.68 -42.24 -19.83
C LYS A 50 -27.12 -41.47 -21.07
N PHE A 51 -26.28 -40.55 -21.57
CA PHE A 51 -26.65 -39.63 -22.65
C PHE A 51 -25.45 -39.21 -23.52
N ALA A 52 -24.27 -39.79 -23.32
CA ALA A 52 -23.09 -39.53 -24.13
C ALA A 52 -22.31 -40.81 -24.40
N GLU A 53 -21.87 -40.96 -25.63
CA GLU A 53 -20.97 -42.02 -26.11
C GLU A 53 -19.62 -41.39 -26.48
N ILE A 54 -18.52 -42.06 -26.13
CA ILE A 54 -17.18 -41.63 -26.54
C ILE A 54 -16.91 -42.22 -27.92
N VAL A 55 -16.52 -41.37 -28.87
CA VAL A 55 -16.22 -41.77 -30.25
C VAL A 55 -14.74 -42.12 -30.37
N GLU A 56 -14.44 -43.31 -30.86
CA GLU A 56 -13.08 -43.83 -31.13
C GLU A 56 -12.96 -44.25 -32.61
N PRO A 57 -11.92 -43.80 -33.34
CA PRO A 57 -10.87 -42.86 -32.91
C PRO A 57 -11.40 -41.43 -32.74
N THR A 58 -10.71 -40.62 -31.94
CA THR A 58 -11.05 -39.20 -31.76
C THR A 58 -10.95 -38.43 -33.08
N LYS A 59 -11.83 -37.42 -33.27
CA LYS A 59 -11.73 -36.51 -34.42
C LYS A 59 -10.35 -35.84 -34.45
N GLU A 60 -9.77 -35.75 -35.64
CA GLU A 60 -8.43 -35.17 -35.84
C GLU A 60 -8.31 -33.79 -35.19
N GLY A 61 -7.23 -33.57 -34.43
CA GLY A 61 -7.00 -32.34 -33.67
C GLY A 61 -7.64 -32.27 -32.27
N TYR A 62 -8.46 -33.26 -31.87
CA TYR A 62 -9.15 -33.27 -30.57
C TYR A 62 -8.68 -34.41 -29.65
N ALA A 63 -8.60 -34.13 -28.35
CA ALA A 63 -8.21 -35.11 -27.32
C ALA A 63 -9.38 -35.97 -26.79
N LEU A 64 -10.63 -35.55 -27.03
CA LEU A 64 -11.85 -36.26 -26.62
C LEU A 64 -12.98 -35.87 -27.59
N THR A 65 -13.69 -36.87 -28.13
CA THR A 65 -14.91 -36.66 -28.93
C THR A 65 -16.09 -37.36 -28.26
N LEU A 66 -17.16 -36.61 -27.99
CA LEU A 66 -18.39 -37.13 -27.40
C LEU A 66 -19.56 -37.00 -28.37
N LYS A 67 -20.27 -38.10 -28.59
CA LYS A 67 -21.57 -38.13 -29.28
C LYS A 67 -22.67 -38.05 -28.23
N LEU A 68 -23.43 -36.96 -28.23
CA LEU A 68 -24.50 -36.72 -27.26
C LEU A 68 -25.83 -37.26 -27.80
N ASN A 69 -26.54 -38.04 -26.99
CA ASN A 69 -27.87 -38.55 -27.30
C ASN A 69 -28.86 -38.13 -26.21
N PHE A 70 -29.66 -37.11 -26.50
CA PHE A 70 -30.70 -36.61 -25.60
C PHE A 70 -32.08 -37.22 -25.85
N SER A 71 -32.26 -38.02 -26.91
CA SER A 71 -33.57 -38.59 -27.29
C SER A 71 -34.15 -39.50 -26.21
N GLY A 72 -33.30 -40.18 -25.44
CA GLY A 72 -33.70 -41.01 -24.30
C GLY A 72 -34.10 -40.23 -23.03
N LEU A 73 -34.03 -38.89 -23.02
CA LEU A 73 -34.34 -38.04 -21.85
C LEU A 73 -35.69 -37.33 -22.04
N THR A 74 -36.78 -37.99 -21.65
CA THR A 74 -38.15 -37.50 -21.88
C THR A 74 -38.55 -36.33 -20.97
N ARG A 75 -37.99 -36.24 -19.76
CA ARG A 75 -38.33 -35.18 -18.79
C ARG A 75 -37.45 -33.93 -18.97
N PRO A 76 -38.03 -32.70 -19.00
CA PRO A 76 -37.26 -31.45 -19.08
C PRO A 76 -36.19 -31.30 -17.98
N LYS A 77 -36.49 -31.80 -16.77
CA LYS A 77 -35.55 -31.79 -15.63
C LYS A 77 -34.31 -32.64 -15.89
N ASP A 78 -34.45 -33.76 -16.60
CA ASP A 78 -33.34 -34.67 -16.90
C ASP A 78 -32.47 -34.11 -18.03
N ARG A 79 -33.08 -33.45 -19.02
CA ARG A 79 -32.38 -32.68 -20.06
C ARG A 79 -31.57 -31.52 -19.47
N ALA A 80 -32.17 -30.72 -18.58
CA ALA A 80 -31.46 -29.64 -17.88
C ALA A 80 -30.30 -30.15 -17.01
N LYS A 81 -30.47 -31.32 -16.36
CA LYS A 81 -29.41 -31.97 -15.59
C LYS A 81 -28.27 -32.44 -16.48
N ALA A 82 -28.57 -33.04 -17.64
CA ALA A 82 -27.56 -33.45 -18.61
C ALA A 82 -26.80 -32.24 -19.17
N THR A 83 -27.49 -31.15 -19.52
CA THR A 83 -26.86 -29.87 -19.93
C THR A 83 -25.92 -29.33 -18.84
N SER A 84 -26.37 -29.31 -17.58
CA SER A 84 -25.51 -28.89 -16.46
C SER A 84 -24.30 -29.79 -16.28
N GLN A 85 -24.44 -31.10 -16.49
CA GLN A 85 -23.34 -32.06 -16.39
C GLN A 85 -22.32 -31.86 -17.52
N ILE A 86 -22.77 -31.72 -18.78
CA ILE A 86 -21.89 -31.52 -19.93
C ILE A 86 -21.19 -30.16 -19.87
N SER A 87 -21.87 -29.11 -19.40
CA SER A 87 -21.23 -27.80 -19.25
C SER A 87 -20.01 -27.83 -18.31
N ARG A 88 -19.91 -28.85 -17.44
CA ARG A 88 -18.81 -29.05 -16.50
C ARG A 88 -17.76 -30.04 -16.99
N LEU A 89 -17.88 -30.59 -18.20
CA LEU A 89 -17.00 -31.61 -18.75
C LEU A 89 -15.52 -31.25 -18.59
N GLN A 90 -15.16 -30.03 -19.00
CA GLN A 90 -13.80 -29.52 -18.89
C GLN A 90 -13.32 -29.52 -17.42
N SER A 91 -14.12 -28.97 -16.50
CA SER A 91 -13.79 -28.94 -15.08
C SER A 91 -13.61 -30.34 -14.48
N VAL A 92 -14.42 -31.32 -14.90
CA VAL A 92 -14.36 -32.71 -14.44
C VAL A 92 -13.08 -33.37 -14.93
N VAL A 93 -12.78 -33.25 -16.23
CA VAL A 93 -11.57 -33.83 -16.83
C VAL A 93 -10.32 -33.22 -16.21
N LEU A 94 -10.25 -31.90 -16.11
CA LEU A 94 -9.08 -31.20 -15.56
C LEU A 94 -8.89 -31.43 -14.05
N SER A 95 -9.99 -31.57 -13.30
CA SER A 95 -9.91 -31.80 -11.85
C SER A 95 -9.67 -33.26 -11.49
N SER A 96 -9.88 -34.21 -12.41
CA SER A 96 -9.77 -35.65 -12.15
C SER A 96 -8.40 -36.06 -11.61
N GLN A 97 -7.34 -35.70 -12.33
CA GLN A 97 -5.97 -36.03 -11.96
C GLN A 97 -5.62 -35.43 -10.59
N LEU A 98 -5.89 -34.14 -10.40
CA LEU A 98 -5.61 -33.45 -9.14
C LEU A 98 -6.44 -34.02 -7.99
N LYS A 99 -7.70 -34.34 -8.21
CA LYS A 99 -8.57 -34.99 -7.22
C LYS A 99 -8.01 -36.34 -6.80
N ASP A 100 -7.54 -37.16 -7.73
CA ASP A 100 -6.91 -38.45 -7.45
C ASP A 100 -5.59 -38.27 -6.68
N MET A 101 -4.74 -37.33 -7.11
CA MET A 101 -3.50 -37.00 -6.39
C MET A 101 -3.76 -36.40 -5.01
N LEU A 102 -4.85 -35.70 -4.79
CA LEU A 102 -5.23 -35.20 -3.48
C LEU A 102 -5.84 -36.31 -2.60
N GLY A 103 -6.51 -37.30 -3.21
CA GLY A 103 -7.23 -38.38 -2.52
C GLY A 103 -6.37 -39.61 -2.19
N ARG A 104 -5.36 -39.95 -2.99
CA ARG A 104 -4.46 -41.09 -2.75
C ARG A 104 -3.33 -40.66 -1.81
N LEU A 105 -3.44 -40.92 -0.51
CA LEU A 105 -2.38 -40.70 0.50
C LEU A 105 -1.20 -41.71 0.38
N GLY A 106 -0.72 -41.99 -0.85
CA GLY A 106 0.45 -42.85 -1.15
C GLY A 106 1.81 -42.10 -1.14
N PRO A 107 2.95 -42.80 -1.39
CA PRO A 107 4.28 -42.43 -0.90
C PRO A 107 4.84 -41.10 -1.43
N SER A 108 5.83 -40.57 -0.70
CA SER A 108 6.42 -39.23 -0.76
C SER A 108 7.09 -38.85 -2.08
N GLY A 109 6.92 -37.59 -2.51
CA GLY A 109 7.55 -36.99 -3.70
C GLY A 109 6.93 -35.64 -4.10
N THR A 110 7.67 -34.81 -4.85
CA THR A 110 7.14 -33.60 -5.50
C THR A 110 6.64 -33.96 -6.90
N THR A 111 5.38 -33.68 -7.21
CA THR A 111 4.81 -33.87 -8.54
C THR A 111 4.50 -32.52 -9.15
N LYS A 112 5.18 -32.21 -10.25
CA LYS A 112 4.89 -31.02 -11.06
C LYS A 112 3.59 -31.22 -11.82
N LEU A 113 2.66 -30.27 -11.69
CA LEU A 113 1.42 -30.24 -12.47
C LEU A 113 1.47 -29.14 -13.51
N VAL A 114 1.64 -29.57 -14.76
CA VAL A 114 1.64 -28.68 -15.92
C VAL A 114 0.20 -28.50 -16.38
N TYR A 115 -0.54 -27.63 -15.70
CA TYR A 115 -1.90 -27.23 -16.08
C TYR A 115 -1.89 -26.26 -17.27
N ASN A 116 -1.00 -25.26 -17.23
CA ASN A 116 -0.71 -24.35 -18.32
C ASN A 116 0.79 -24.50 -18.64
N GLN A 117 1.15 -24.75 -19.90
CA GLN A 117 2.54 -24.90 -20.32
C GLN A 117 3.38 -23.64 -19.99
N SER A 118 2.74 -22.47 -19.95
CA SER A 118 3.40 -21.20 -19.64
C SER A 118 3.50 -20.90 -18.14
N ASP A 119 2.65 -21.50 -17.30
CA ASP A 119 2.55 -21.21 -15.85
C ASP A 119 2.21 -22.50 -15.08
N PRO A 120 3.19 -23.39 -14.81
CA PRO A 120 2.95 -24.58 -14.00
C PRO A 120 2.76 -24.22 -12.52
N PHE A 121 2.06 -25.06 -11.78
CA PHE A 121 2.08 -25.07 -10.32
C PHE A 121 2.48 -26.46 -9.81
N PHE A 122 2.97 -26.53 -8.59
CA PHE A 122 3.57 -27.74 -8.03
C PHE A 122 2.69 -28.29 -6.92
N VAL A 123 2.62 -29.61 -6.82
CA VAL A 123 2.01 -30.29 -5.69
C VAL A 123 3.08 -31.16 -5.06
N SER A 124 3.53 -30.78 -3.87
CA SER A 124 4.61 -31.46 -3.15
C SER A 124 4.12 -32.16 -1.90
N ARG A 125 4.70 -33.34 -1.64
CA ARG A 125 4.56 -34.09 -0.39
C ARG A 125 5.94 -34.31 0.19
N MET A 126 6.30 -33.51 1.19
CA MET A 126 7.56 -33.68 1.90
C MET A 126 7.48 -34.83 2.92
N PRO A 127 8.48 -35.73 2.97
CA PRO A 127 8.57 -36.78 3.99
C PRO A 127 8.62 -36.25 5.43
N ALA A 128 9.20 -35.05 5.63
CA ALA A 128 9.40 -34.41 6.93
C ALA A 128 8.24 -33.50 7.38
N ALA A 129 7.16 -33.39 6.59
CA ALA A 129 5.99 -32.59 6.94
C ALA A 129 5.03 -33.37 7.87
N PRO A 130 4.11 -32.70 8.60
CA PRO A 130 3.08 -33.40 9.38
C PRO A 130 2.34 -34.42 8.50
N ALA A 131 2.13 -35.62 9.05
CA ALA A 131 1.49 -36.72 8.31
C ALA A 131 0.19 -36.24 7.64
N GLY A 132 0.12 -36.37 6.31
CA GLY A 132 -1.06 -35.99 5.52
C GLY A 132 -1.13 -34.53 5.06
N LYS A 133 -0.04 -33.75 5.13
CA LYS A 133 0.09 -32.43 4.49
C LYS A 133 0.50 -32.56 3.01
N ILE A 134 -0.20 -31.84 2.14
CA ILE A 134 0.12 -31.63 0.72
C ILE A 134 0.32 -30.13 0.50
N SER A 135 1.47 -29.71 -0.02
CA SER A 135 1.75 -28.31 -0.36
C SER A 135 1.42 -28.05 -1.83
N ALA A 136 0.49 -27.14 -2.12
CA ALA A 136 0.23 -26.65 -3.47
C ALA A 136 0.92 -25.29 -3.66
N ILE A 137 1.89 -25.21 -4.58
CA ILE A 137 2.82 -24.08 -4.70
C ILE A 137 2.70 -23.45 -6.08
N PHE A 138 2.43 -22.14 -6.10
CA PHE A 138 2.15 -21.35 -7.28
C PHE A 138 3.23 -20.28 -7.48
N PRO A 139 4.15 -20.47 -8.45
CA PRO A 139 5.01 -19.39 -8.92
C PRO A 139 4.15 -18.35 -9.66
N MET A 140 4.18 -17.10 -9.22
CA MET A 140 3.31 -16.04 -9.75
C MET A 140 4.09 -15.14 -10.70
N ARG A 141 3.64 -15.02 -11.96
CA ARG A 141 4.29 -14.17 -12.97
C ARG A 141 3.34 -13.11 -13.49
N PHE A 142 3.80 -11.87 -13.51
CA PHE A 142 3.08 -10.70 -14.02
C PHE A 142 3.88 -10.03 -15.12
N ARG A 143 3.19 -9.44 -16.10
CA ARG A 143 3.85 -8.75 -17.22
C ARG A 143 4.18 -7.29 -16.90
N ASP A 144 3.44 -6.68 -15.98
CA ASP A 144 3.50 -5.25 -15.64
C ASP A 144 3.95 -5.10 -14.18
N ASP A 145 4.90 -4.20 -13.93
CA ASP A 145 5.41 -3.94 -12.58
C ASP A 145 4.32 -3.41 -11.64
N THR A 146 3.33 -2.70 -12.19
CA THR A 146 2.15 -2.24 -11.44
C THR A 146 1.32 -3.42 -10.94
N ASP A 147 1.11 -4.42 -11.80
CA ASP A 147 0.36 -5.63 -11.45
C ASP A 147 1.14 -6.42 -10.37
N THR A 148 2.47 -6.44 -10.44
CA THR A 148 3.34 -7.03 -9.41
C THR A 148 3.18 -6.34 -8.05
N ALA A 149 3.15 -5.00 -8.01
CA ALA A 149 2.97 -4.25 -6.77
C ALA A 149 1.57 -4.48 -6.15
N VAL A 150 0.52 -4.50 -6.97
CA VAL A 150 -0.83 -4.82 -6.53
C VAL A 150 -0.93 -6.27 -6.04
N ALA A 151 -0.26 -7.21 -6.74
CA ALA A 151 -0.21 -8.62 -6.36
C ALA A 151 0.46 -8.82 -5.00
N ALA A 152 1.58 -8.15 -4.73
CA ALA A 152 2.26 -8.25 -3.44
C ALA A 152 1.33 -7.87 -2.27
N SER A 153 0.58 -6.78 -2.43
CA SER A 153 -0.44 -6.37 -1.44
C SER A 153 -1.54 -7.41 -1.30
N PHE A 154 -2.02 -7.97 -2.42
CA PHE A 154 -3.04 -9.02 -2.43
C PHE A 154 -2.58 -10.29 -1.70
N PHE A 155 -1.33 -10.72 -1.90
CA PHE A 155 -0.80 -11.92 -1.25
C PHE A 155 -0.53 -11.72 0.24
N GLN A 156 -0.06 -10.53 0.63
CA GLN A 156 0.12 -10.18 2.03
C GLN A 156 -1.23 -10.24 2.78
N GLU A 157 -2.28 -9.61 2.22
CA GLU A 157 -3.63 -9.68 2.79
C GLU A 157 -4.18 -11.12 2.81
N LEU A 158 -3.95 -11.90 1.75
CA LEU A 158 -4.36 -13.30 1.69
C LEU A 158 -3.69 -14.14 2.79
N GLN A 159 -2.41 -13.91 3.08
CA GLN A 159 -1.69 -14.58 4.14
C GLN A 159 -2.19 -14.14 5.53
N ASP A 160 -2.33 -12.84 5.78
CA ASP A 160 -2.68 -12.30 7.09
C ASP A 160 -4.13 -12.61 7.48
N VAL A 161 -5.06 -12.36 6.56
CA VAL A 161 -6.50 -12.58 6.78
C VAL A 161 -6.88 -14.04 6.56
N GLY A 162 -6.34 -14.67 5.51
CA GLY A 162 -6.68 -16.06 5.16
C GLY A 162 -6.33 -17.05 6.26
N ASN A 163 -5.20 -16.85 6.94
CA ASN A 163 -4.76 -17.73 8.02
C ASN A 163 -5.58 -17.58 9.32
N SER A 164 -6.40 -16.54 9.44
CA SER A 164 -7.32 -16.33 10.57
C SER A 164 -8.53 -17.27 10.52
N PHE A 165 -8.83 -17.88 9.36
CA PHE A 165 -9.94 -18.82 9.21
C PHE A 165 -9.50 -20.26 9.55
N ALA A 166 -9.92 -20.77 10.71
CA ALA A 166 -9.52 -22.11 11.20
C ALA A 166 -9.81 -23.28 10.23
N GLY A 167 -10.87 -23.18 9.42
CA GLY A 167 -11.28 -24.21 8.46
C GLY A 167 -10.63 -24.14 7.08
N ALA A 168 -9.86 -23.09 6.78
CA ALA A 168 -9.24 -22.87 5.48
C ALA A 168 -7.84 -23.53 5.38
N PRO A 169 -7.36 -23.84 4.16
CA PRO A 169 -5.95 -24.11 3.93
C PRO A 169 -5.08 -22.97 4.44
N LYS A 170 -3.99 -23.31 5.14
CA LYS A 170 -3.00 -22.29 5.52
C LYS A 170 -2.30 -21.80 4.25
N CYS A 171 -2.13 -20.49 4.15
CA CYS A 171 -1.53 -19.83 2.99
C CYS A 171 -0.23 -19.14 3.42
N SER A 172 0.80 -19.21 2.59
CA SER A 172 2.01 -18.41 2.74
C SER A 172 2.42 -17.79 1.41
N TRP A 173 3.08 -16.63 1.49
CA TRP A 173 3.71 -16.00 0.35
C TRP A 173 5.19 -15.73 0.65
N SER A 174 6.04 -15.99 -0.33
CA SER A 174 7.48 -15.80 -0.22
C SER A 174 8.06 -15.27 -1.54
N PRO A 175 8.96 -14.28 -1.52
CA PRO A 175 9.66 -13.84 -2.72
C PRO A 175 10.67 -14.89 -3.21
N ILE A 176 11.12 -15.80 -2.35
CA ILE A 176 12.08 -16.85 -2.67
C ILE A 176 11.39 -18.21 -2.83
N PRO A 177 11.94 -19.12 -3.66
CA PRO A 177 11.40 -20.47 -3.81
C PRO A 177 11.36 -21.22 -2.48
N PRO A 178 10.23 -21.85 -2.13
CA PRO A 178 10.13 -22.62 -0.89
C PRO A 178 10.96 -23.92 -0.98
N PRO A 179 11.39 -24.50 0.17
CA PRO A 179 12.27 -25.68 0.20
C PRO A 179 11.75 -26.89 -0.58
N GLU A 180 10.43 -27.01 -0.71
CA GLU A 180 9.73 -28.05 -1.49
C GLU A 180 10.11 -28.07 -2.98
N LEU A 181 10.61 -26.95 -3.52
CA LEU A 181 11.01 -26.81 -4.92
C LEU A 181 12.52 -26.93 -5.15
N ARG A 182 13.30 -27.37 -4.15
CA ARG A 182 14.74 -27.61 -4.34
C ARG A 182 14.97 -28.69 -5.42
N GLY A 183 15.87 -28.40 -6.35
CA GLY A 183 16.21 -29.29 -7.47
C GLY A 183 15.36 -29.10 -8.73
N GLU A 184 14.34 -28.23 -8.70
CA GLU A 184 13.57 -27.87 -9.88
C GLU A 184 14.35 -26.95 -10.83
N LEU A 185 14.01 -27.01 -12.13
CA LEU A 185 14.65 -26.19 -13.15
C LEU A 185 14.46 -24.69 -12.90
N VAL A 186 15.53 -23.90 -13.07
CA VAL A 186 15.57 -22.44 -12.83
C VAL A 186 14.45 -21.69 -13.54
N GLN A 187 14.11 -22.09 -14.77
CA GLN A 187 13.01 -21.47 -15.53
C GLN A 187 11.66 -21.50 -14.80
N HIS A 188 11.39 -22.53 -14.00
CA HIS A 188 10.15 -22.63 -13.23
C HIS A 188 10.21 -21.86 -11.91
N LEU A 189 11.42 -21.59 -11.41
CA LEU A 189 11.67 -20.86 -10.17
C LEU A 189 11.86 -19.36 -10.38
N THR A 190 12.01 -18.91 -11.62
CA THR A 190 12.12 -17.49 -11.94
C THR A 190 10.72 -16.86 -11.95
N THR A 191 10.44 -15.97 -11.01
CA THR A 191 9.15 -15.25 -10.82
C THR A 191 9.41 -13.83 -10.33
N ASN A 192 8.58 -12.87 -10.76
CA ASN A 192 8.55 -11.51 -10.24
C ASN A 192 7.45 -11.27 -9.19
N GLY A 193 6.46 -12.16 -9.07
CA GLY A 193 5.37 -12.09 -8.09
C GLY A 193 5.56 -12.96 -6.83
N GLY A 194 6.66 -13.72 -6.75
CA GLY A 194 6.95 -14.66 -5.68
C GLY A 194 6.16 -15.96 -5.79
N PHE A 195 6.14 -16.71 -4.69
CA PHE A 195 5.55 -18.04 -4.56
C PHE A 195 4.42 -17.99 -3.53
N VAL A 196 3.23 -18.45 -3.94
CA VAL A 196 2.10 -18.64 -3.02
C VAL A 196 1.94 -20.13 -2.76
N SER A 197 1.88 -20.52 -1.49
CA SER A 197 1.76 -21.91 -1.08
C SER A 197 0.51 -22.14 -0.24
N PHE A 198 -0.19 -23.24 -0.48
CA PHE A 198 -1.33 -23.69 0.33
C PHE A 198 -1.09 -25.06 0.95
N ASP A 199 -1.34 -25.15 2.25
CA ASP A 199 -1.27 -26.40 3.00
C ASP A 199 -2.63 -27.12 2.97
N ILE A 200 -2.68 -28.19 2.19
CA ILE A 200 -3.86 -29.02 1.99
C ILE A 200 -3.77 -30.25 2.91
N PHE A 201 -4.78 -30.44 3.76
CA PHE A 201 -4.91 -31.57 4.67
C PHE A 201 -6.13 -32.41 4.29
N SER A 202 -6.23 -33.64 4.83
CA SER A 202 -7.37 -34.55 4.63
C SER A 202 -8.74 -33.88 4.78
N ARG A 203 -8.91 -32.96 5.74
CA ARG A 203 -10.16 -32.20 5.96
C ARG A 203 -10.60 -31.34 4.76
N HIS A 204 -9.66 -30.90 3.92
CA HIS A 204 -9.92 -30.08 2.72
C HIS A 204 -10.31 -30.94 1.51
N VAL A 205 -10.05 -32.25 1.55
CA VAL A 205 -10.22 -33.17 0.40
C VAL A 205 -11.13 -34.36 0.72
N LYS A 206 -11.78 -34.39 1.88
CA LYS A 206 -12.74 -35.45 2.24
C LYS A 206 -14.01 -35.40 1.40
N GLY A 207 -14.38 -36.52 0.79
CA GLY A 207 -15.65 -36.72 0.08
C GLY A 207 -15.87 -35.72 -1.06
N LYS A 208 -17.04 -35.05 -1.07
CA LYS A 208 -17.41 -34.08 -2.12
C LYS A 208 -16.52 -32.83 -2.17
N ARG A 209 -15.68 -32.57 -1.15
CA ARG A 209 -14.79 -31.40 -1.09
C ARG A 209 -13.60 -31.50 -2.05
N ALA A 210 -13.12 -32.72 -2.35
CA ALA A 210 -11.95 -32.93 -3.20
C ALA A 210 -12.09 -32.25 -4.58
N ALA A 211 -13.24 -32.42 -5.23
CA ALA A 211 -13.51 -31.81 -6.54
C ALA A 211 -13.52 -30.28 -6.48
N LYS A 212 -14.09 -29.71 -5.40
CA LYS A 212 -14.12 -28.25 -5.21
C LYS A 212 -12.71 -27.70 -4.94
N THR A 213 -11.92 -28.37 -4.11
CA THR A 213 -10.54 -27.98 -3.81
C THR A 213 -9.66 -28.07 -5.06
N ALA A 214 -9.78 -29.14 -5.84
CA ALA A 214 -9.08 -29.27 -7.12
C ALA A 214 -9.44 -28.13 -8.08
N TRP A 215 -10.73 -27.81 -8.22
CA TRP A 215 -11.18 -26.69 -9.06
C TRP A 215 -10.60 -25.34 -8.62
N ILE A 216 -10.58 -25.06 -7.32
CA ILE A 216 -10.02 -23.81 -6.78
C ILE A 216 -8.52 -23.72 -7.09
N LEU A 217 -7.76 -24.80 -6.83
CA LEU A 217 -6.31 -24.82 -7.05
C LEU A 217 -5.96 -24.65 -8.52
N LEU A 218 -6.65 -25.34 -9.43
CA LEU A 218 -6.42 -25.22 -10.88
C LEU A 218 -6.68 -23.80 -11.40
N ASN A 219 -7.62 -23.08 -10.78
CA ASN A 219 -8.02 -21.75 -11.22
C ASN A 219 -7.37 -20.62 -10.41
N PHE A 220 -6.56 -20.93 -9.40
CA PHE A 220 -6.02 -19.94 -8.47
C PHE A 220 -5.21 -18.84 -9.19
N GLN A 221 -4.31 -19.22 -10.10
CA GLN A 221 -3.53 -18.25 -10.86
C GLN A 221 -4.41 -17.32 -11.72
N ALA A 222 -5.39 -17.88 -12.41
CA ALA A 222 -6.34 -17.10 -13.22
C ALA A 222 -7.19 -16.17 -12.34
N TYR A 223 -7.59 -16.65 -11.15
CA TYR A 223 -8.35 -15.89 -10.16
C TYR A 223 -7.56 -14.66 -9.71
N VAL A 224 -6.28 -14.86 -9.34
CA VAL A 224 -5.41 -13.77 -8.93
C VAL A 224 -5.20 -12.76 -10.06
N LYS A 225 -4.85 -13.22 -11.27
CA LYS A 225 -4.64 -12.33 -12.43
C LYS A 225 -5.91 -11.54 -12.78
N TYR A 226 -7.09 -12.14 -12.66
CA TYR A 226 -8.37 -11.44 -12.87
C TYR A 226 -8.60 -10.35 -11.80
N HIS A 227 -8.44 -10.69 -10.52
CA HIS A 227 -8.70 -9.73 -9.44
C HIS A 227 -7.70 -8.58 -9.38
N ILE A 228 -6.44 -8.81 -9.77
CA ILE A 228 -5.46 -7.73 -9.93
C ILE A 228 -5.91 -6.76 -11.02
N LYS A 229 -6.35 -7.26 -12.18
CA LYS A 229 -6.91 -6.42 -13.25
C LYS A 229 -8.14 -5.66 -12.79
N CYS A 230 -9.07 -6.31 -12.10
CA CYS A 230 -10.25 -5.64 -11.54
C CYS A 230 -9.87 -4.54 -10.54
N THR A 231 -8.88 -4.81 -9.69
CA THR A 231 -8.36 -3.84 -8.70
C THR A 231 -7.73 -2.64 -9.41
N ARG A 232 -6.93 -2.87 -10.45
CA ARG A 232 -6.37 -1.80 -11.28
C ARG A 232 -7.47 -0.94 -11.92
N SER A 233 -8.48 -1.57 -12.53
CA SER A 233 -9.62 -0.84 -13.10
C SER A 233 -10.40 -0.05 -12.04
N TYR A 234 -10.57 -0.60 -10.84
CA TYR A 234 -11.20 0.09 -9.72
C TYR A 234 -10.38 1.30 -9.27
N ILE A 235 -9.05 1.15 -9.10
CA ILE A 235 -8.15 2.26 -8.77
C ILE A 235 -8.26 3.37 -9.83
N GLN A 236 -8.20 3.01 -11.12
CA GLN A 236 -8.35 3.98 -12.22
C GLN A 236 -9.71 4.69 -12.20
N SER A 237 -10.80 3.98 -11.88
CA SER A 237 -12.12 4.61 -11.72
C SER A 237 -12.16 5.59 -10.55
N ARG A 238 -11.50 5.26 -9.43
CA ARG A 238 -11.37 6.18 -8.28
C ARG A 238 -10.51 7.40 -8.62
N MET A 239 -9.44 7.21 -9.40
CA MET A 239 -8.60 8.30 -9.89
C MET A 239 -9.38 9.24 -10.81
N ARG A 240 -10.16 8.71 -11.77
CA ARG A 240 -11.04 9.53 -12.63
C ARG A 240 -12.07 10.30 -11.84
N LYS A 241 -12.78 9.65 -10.91
CA LYS A 241 -13.74 10.34 -10.04
C LYS A 241 -13.07 11.45 -9.23
N ARG A 242 -11.82 11.23 -8.81
CA ARG A 242 -11.06 12.23 -8.07
C ARG A 242 -10.63 13.39 -8.96
N GLU A 243 -10.18 13.11 -10.17
CA GLU A 243 -9.85 14.10 -11.20
C GLU A 243 -11.08 14.95 -11.56
N GLU A 244 -12.25 14.34 -11.71
CA GLU A 244 -13.52 15.03 -11.94
C GLU A 244 -13.85 16.01 -10.81
N ILE A 245 -13.75 15.58 -9.54
CA ILE A 245 -13.96 16.46 -8.36
C ILE A 245 -12.97 17.64 -8.38
N LEU A 246 -11.69 17.36 -8.65
CA LEU A 246 -10.67 18.41 -8.72
C LEU A 246 -10.93 19.36 -9.89
N THR A 247 -11.39 18.84 -11.03
CA THR A 247 -11.75 19.64 -12.21
C THR A 247 -12.98 20.49 -11.95
N GLU A 248 -14.00 19.98 -11.26
CA GLU A 248 -15.19 20.72 -10.87
C GLU A 248 -14.83 21.88 -9.92
N VAL A 249 -13.96 21.63 -8.95
CA VAL A 249 -13.40 22.68 -8.09
C VAL A 249 -12.71 23.77 -8.92
N ILE A 250 -11.93 23.38 -9.94
CA ILE A 250 -11.29 24.31 -10.88
C ILE A 250 -12.33 25.07 -11.72
N GLN A 251 -13.37 24.41 -12.24
CA GLN A 251 -14.40 25.03 -13.07
C GLN A 251 -15.32 25.97 -12.27
N ASN A 252 -15.69 25.60 -11.05
CA ASN A 252 -16.45 26.47 -10.14
C ASN A 252 -15.65 27.71 -9.73
N ALA A 253 -14.32 27.60 -9.65
CA ALA A 253 -13.45 28.77 -9.52
C ALA A 253 -13.46 29.65 -10.78
N ARG A 254 -13.64 29.09 -12.00
CA ARG A 254 -13.79 29.86 -13.25
C ARG A 254 -15.08 30.68 -13.30
N LEU A 255 -16.21 30.11 -12.86
CA LEU A 255 -17.54 30.73 -13.03
C LEU A 255 -17.83 31.88 -12.04
N ARG A 256 -17.06 32.00 -10.95
CA ARG A 256 -17.24 33.07 -9.95
C ARG A 256 -16.57 34.41 -10.32
N GLY A 257 -15.97 34.56 -11.50
CA GLY A 257 -15.33 35.81 -11.93
C GLY A 257 -15.78 36.26 -13.33
N SER A 258 -16.48 37.39 -13.42
CA SER A 258 -16.70 38.10 -14.68
C SER A 258 -15.52 39.04 -14.97
N ALA A 259 -14.49 38.57 -15.69
CA ALA A 259 -13.52 39.42 -16.39
C ALA A 259 -12.67 38.59 -17.38
N ASP A 260 -12.12 39.30 -18.37
CA ASP A 260 -11.57 38.88 -19.66
C ASP A 260 -10.68 37.62 -19.76
N LYS A 261 -10.76 36.95 -20.94
CA LYS A 261 -10.18 35.62 -21.24
C LYS A 261 -8.65 35.51 -21.08
N LYS A 262 -7.89 36.60 -21.19
CA LYS A 262 -6.42 36.60 -20.99
C LYS A 262 -6.02 36.61 -19.51
N THR A 263 -6.88 37.09 -18.63
CA THR A 263 -6.66 37.19 -17.17
C THR A 263 -7.05 35.89 -16.44
N LEU A 264 -8.00 35.13 -17.02
CA LEU A 264 -8.54 33.87 -16.50
C LEU A 264 -7.53 32.71 -16.37
N GLN A 265 -6.54 32.60 -17.27
CA GLN A 265 -5.55 31.51 -17.18
C GLN A 265 -4.59 31.69 -15.99
N ALA A 266 -4.27 32.93 -15.62
CA ALA A 266 -3.43 33.25 -14.47
C ALA A 266 -4.21 33.16 -13.13
N TRP A 267 -5.50 33.51 -13.13
CA TRP A 267 -6.33 33.54 -11.92
C TRP A 267 -6.85 32.16 -11.47
N VAL A 268 -7.20 31.29 -12.41
CA VAL A 268 -7.90 30.02 -12.09
C VAL A 268 -6.96 28.94 -11.57
N TYR A 269 -5.69 28.96 -11.99
CA TYR A 269 -4.67 28.02 -11.53
C TYR A 269 -3.83 28.55 -10.36
N GLY A 270 -4.09 29.77 -9.87
CA GLY A 270 -3.12 30.45 -9.01
C GLY A 270 -3.63 31.43 -7.95
N SER A 271 -4.94 31.52 -7.66
CA SER A 271 -5.49 32.60 -6.79
C SER A 271 -6.13 32.17 -5.46
N SER A 272 -6.26 30.88 -5.13
CA SER A 272 -6.68 30.42 -3.80
C SER A 272 -6.37 28.95 -3.52
N ALA A 273 -6.28 28.60 -2.24
CA ALA A 273 -6.26 27.20 -1.82
C ALA A 273 -7.61 26.50 -2.06
N PHE A 274 -7.59 25.18 -2.21
CA PHE A 274 -8.80 24.36 -2.38
C PHE A 274 -8.76 23.08 -1.55
N ILE A 275 -9.94 22.57 -1.18
CA ILE A 275 -10.05 21.40 -0.31
C ILE A 275 -9.69 20.13 -1.10
N VAL A 276 -8.69 19.39 -0.61
CA VAL A 276 -8.32 18.08 -1.14
C VAL A 276 -8.85 16.95 -0.27
N GLU A 277 -8.91 17.10 1.04
CA GLU A 277 -9.31 16.00 1.91
C GLU A 277 -10.24 16.50 3.00
N SER A 278 -11.15 15.64 3.45
CA SER A 278 -12.01 15.88 4.61
C SER A 278 -11.95 14.67 5.53
N LEU A 279 -11.48 14.90 6.74
CA LEU A 279 -11.25 13.88 7.76
C LEU A 279 -12.13 14.11 8.97
N LYS A 280 -12.36 13.04 9.73
CA LYS A 280 -13.09 13.12 11.00
C LYS A 280 -12.33 12.39 12.10
N LEU A 281 -12.16 13.06 13.23
CA LEU A 281 -11.59 12.49 14.46
C LEU A 281 -12.47 12.89 15.64
N LYS A 282 -13.12 11.91 16.28
CA LYS A 282 -14.12 12.16 17.33
C LYS A 282 -15.21 13.13 16.82
N LYS A 283 -15.40 14.27 17.50
CA LYS A 283 -16.31 15.35 17.11
C LYS A 283 -15.71 16.36 16.11
N PHE A 284 -14.42 16.28 15.82
CA PHE A 284 -13.71 17.25 15.00
C PHE A 284 -13.81 16.88 13.52
N LYS A 285 -14.25 17.85 12.71
CA LYS A 285 -14.16 17.82 11.25
C LYS A 285 -12.90 18.57 10.85
N MET A 286 -12.10 17.97 9.98
CA MET A 286 -10.82 18.52 9.54
C MET A 286 -10.79 18.52 8.02
N GLN A 287 -10.04 19.45 7.44
CA GLN A 287 -9.83 19.53 6.01
C GLN A 287 -8.34 19.75 5.69
N THR A 288 -7.91 19.22 4.56
CA THR A 288 -6.60 19.52 3.99
C THR A 288 -6.82 20.41 2.78
N TRP A 289 -6.17 21.57 2.76
CA TRP A 289 -6.28 22.55 1.69
C TRP A 289 -4.97 22.56 0.91
N ALA A 290 -5.02 22.42 -0.41
CA ALA A 290 -3.87 22.48 -1.28
C ALA A 290 -3.74 23.88 -1.88
N ILE A 291 -2.51 24.40 -1.86
CA ILE A 291 -2.14 25.61 -2.58
C ILE A 291 -1.60 25.18 -3.95
N PRO A 292 -2.08 25.73 -5.08
CA PRO A 292 -1.67 25.31 -6.41
C PRO A 292 -0.29 25.89 -6.78
N ARG A 293 0.76 25.40 -6.11
CA ARG A 293 2.16 25.78 -6.33
C ARG A 293 3.03 24.54 -6.40
N TYR A 294 3.90 24.49 -7.39
CA TYR A 294 4.88 23.41 -7.56
C TYR A 294 6.05 23.59 -6.61
N ASN A 295 6.68 22.47 -6.21
CA ASN A 295 7.83 22.46 -5.32
C ASN A 295 8.95 23.42 -5.78
N PHE A 296 9.29 23.43 -7.06
CA PHE A 296 10.37 24.29 -7.58
C PHE A 296 10.08 25.79 -7.39
N GLN A 297 8.82 26.22 -7.35
CA GLN A 297 8.45 27.63 -7.14
C GLN A 297 8.81 28.11 -5.73
N TYR A 298 8.78 27.23 -4.72
CA TYR A 298 9.22 27.58 -3.36
C TYR A 298 10.72 27.90 -3.29
N GLY A 299 11.51 27.43 -4.26
CA GLY A 299 12.93 27.77 -4.40
C GLY A 299 13.19 29.12 -5.07
N LEU A 300 12.20 29.71 -5.74
CA LEU A 300 12.33 30.98 -6.44
C LEU A 300 11.99 32.15 -5.51
N ILE A 301 12.94 33.06 -5.30
CA ILE A 301 12.75 34.23 -4.41
C ILE A 301 11.60 35.11 -4.90
N CYS A 302 11.46 35.31 -6.21
CA CYS A 302 10.39 36.12 -6.82
C CYS A 302 8.99 35.54 -6.59
N GLU A 303 8.85 34.24 -6.38
CA GLU A 303 7.55 33.59 -6.15
C GLU A 303 7.08 33.67 -4.69
N ARG A 304 7.97 34.04 -3.75
CA ARG A 304 7.65 34.04 -2.31
C ARG A 304 6.43 34.89 -1.95
N GLU A 305 6.34 36.08 -2.53
CA GLU A 305 5.20 36.99 -2.28
C GLU A 305 3.89 36.38 -2.81
N SER A 306 3.91 35.83 -4.02
CA SER A 306 2.78 35.14 -4.63
C SER A 306 2.32 33.93 -3.81
N ILE A 307 3.26 33.13 -3.30
CA ILE A 307 2.95 31.98 -2.43
C ILE A 307 2.36 32.46 -1.09
N ASN A 308 2.97 33.46 -0.45
CA ASN A 308 2.49 33.99 0.81
C ASN A 308 1.11 34.63 0.69
N SER A 309 0.80 35.29 -0.41
CA SER A 309 -0.55 35.81 -0.70
C SER A 309 -1.60 34.69 -0.69
N LEU A 310 -1.26 33.51 -1.21
CA LEU A 310 -2.16 32.34 -1.18
C LEU A 310 -2.31 31.74 0.21
N ILE A 311 -1.21 31.62 0.96
CA ILE A 311 -1.23 31.14 2.35
C ILE A 311 -2.06 32.10 3.21
N GLU A 312 -1.83 33.41 3.07
CA GLU A 312 -2.55 34.46 3.76
C GLU A 312 -4.07 34.36 3.51
N LYS A 313 -4.46 34.28 2.24
CA LYS A 313 -5.87 34.14 1.87
C LYS A 313 -6.50 32.88 2.46
N ALA A 314 -5.77 31.77 2.50
CA ALA A 314 -6.25 30.53 3.11
C ALA A 314 -6.41 30.66 4.63
N ILE A 315 -5.50 31.35 5.31
CA ILE A 315 -5.60 31.64 6.75
C ILE A 315 -6.82 32.50 7.05
N LEU A 316 -7.03 33.58 6.30
CA LEU A 316 -8.16 34.47 6.50
C LEU A 316 -9.51 33.80 6.19
N ASP A 317 -9.58 32.95 5.15
CA ASP A 317 -10.80 32.17 4.86
C ASP A 317 -11.08 31.13 5.96
N ALA A 318 -10.04 30.48 6.50
CA ALA A 318 -10.19 29.58 7.64
C ALA A 318 -10.68 30.32 8.89
N ASP A 319 -10.13 31.50 9.19
CA ASP A 319 -10.60 32.34 10.29
C ASP A 319 -12.05 32.75 10.13
N GLY A 320 -12.42 33.24 8.95
CA GLY A 320 -13.79 33.65 8.61
C GLY A 320 -14.81 32.53 8.76
N ARG A 321 -14.40 31.28 8.50
CA ARG A 321 -15.21 30.07 8.68
C ARG A 321 -15.25 29.53 10.12
N GLY A 322 -14.59 30.20 11.06
CA GLY A 322 -14.52 29.77 12.46
C GLY A 322 -13.67 28.52 12.68
N VAL A 323 -12.66 28.29 11.82
CA VAL A 323 -11.68 27.22 12.04
C VAL A 323 -10.88 27.54 13.31
N ARG A 324 -10.75 26.55 14.20
CA ARG A 324 -10.03 26.72 15.47
C ARG A 324 -8.52 26.67 15.33
N VAL A 325 -8.02 25.73 14.52
CA VAL A 325 -6.59 25.50 14.32
C VAL A 325 -6.32 25.27 12.84
N LEU A 326 -5.28 25.91 12.32
CA LEU A 326 -4.76 25.72 10.98
C LEU A 326 -3.27 25.35 11.07
N SER A 327 -2.94 24.15 10.56
CA SER A 327 -1.56 23.70 10.46
C SER A 327 -0.98 24.01 9.08
N LEU A 328 0.20 24.62 9.03
CA LEU A 328 0.88 24.90 7.76
C LEU A 328 1.68 23.66 7.33
N GLY A 329 1.31 23.04 6.21
CA GLY A 329 1.94 21.79 5.76
C GLY A 329 3.16 22.00 4.86
N LEU A 330 4.18 21.14 5.00
CA LEU A 330 5.37 21.07 4.12
C LEU A 330 6.05 22.43 3.95
N LEU A 331 6.23 22.89 2.72
CA LEU A 331 6.98 24.09 2.39
C LEU A 331 6.25 25.38 2.76
N ASN A 332 4.96 25.31 3.13
CA ASN A 332 4.17 26.49 3.51
C ASN A 332 4.56 27.05 4.89
N GLN A 333 5.37 26.34 5.66
CA GLN A 333 5.89 26.79 6.97
C GLN A 333 7.40 27.08 6.94
N GLU A 334 8.01 27.20 5.76
CA GLU A 334 9.46 27.44 5.66
C GLU A 334 9.86 28.77 6.31
N LYS A 335 10.92 28.75 7.13
CA LYS A 335 11.39 29.94 7.86
C LYS A 335 11.73 31.09 6.91
N GLN A 336 12.32 30.77 5.76
CA GLN A 336 12.69 31.74 4.72
C GLN A 336 11.51 32.27 3.90
N LEU A 337 10.35 31.60 3.97
CA LEU A 337 9.15 31.99 3.26
C LEU A 337 8.30 32.95 4.10
N ASN A 338 7.96 32.57 5.33
CA ASN A 338 7.05 33.34 6.19
C ASN A 338 7.33 33.21 7.69
N ARG A 339 8.57 32.81 8.05
CA ARG A 339 9.00 32.60 9.44
C ARG A 339 8.05 31.63 10.17
N SER A 340 7.76 30.49 9.55
CA SER A 340 6.87 29.46 10.10
C SER A 340 5.50 29.99 10.51
N GLY A 341 4.93 30.90 9.71
CA GLY A 341 3.63 31.51 9.94
C GLY A 341 3.62 32.78 10.81
N GLU A 342 4.73 33.17 11.43
CA GLU A 342 4.83 34.39 12.26
C GLU A 342 4.50 35.66 11.46
N LEU A 343 4.84 35.68 10.16
CA LEU A 343 4.48 36.77 9.26
C LEU A 343 2.99 37.12 9.34
N PHE A 344 2.12 36.11 9.44
CA PHE A 344 0.67 36.30 9.41
C PHE A 344 0.11 36.66 10.79
N THR A 345 0.70 36.16 11.88
CA THR A 345 0.28 36.55 13.23
C THR A 345 0.67 37.98 13.57
N GLN A 346 1.82 38.45 13.06
CA GLN A 346 2.21 39.86 13.17
C GLN A 346 1.30 40.78 12.34
N LYS A 347 0.95 40.36 11.11
CA LYS A 347 0.06 41.13 10.23
C LYS A 347 -1.39 41.16 10.76
N TYR A 348 -1.83 40.08 11.40
CA TYR A 348 -3.18 39.91 11.93
C TYR A 348 -3.16 39.46 13.40
N PRO A 349 -2.92 40.37 14.35
CA PRO A 349 -2.80 40.01 15.77
C PRO A 349 -4.10 39.48 16.39
N ASN A 350 -5.25 39.81 15.78
CA ASN A 350 -6.59 39.42 16.26
C ASN A 350 -7.17 38.22 15.50
N LEU A 351 -6.34 37.40 14.84
CA LEU A 351 -6.81 36.10 14.33
C LEU A 351 -7.48 35.34 15.46
N ARG A 352 -8.55 34.60 15.16
CA ARG A 352 -9.22 33.65 16.06
C ARG A 352 -8.67 32.24 15.81
N VAL A 353 -8.39 31.89 14.57
CA VAL A 353 -7.69 30.65 14.22
C VAL A 353 -6.27 30.63 14.82
N ARG A 354 -5.89 29.52 15.45
CA ARG A 354 -4.52 29.28 15.92
C ARG A 354 -3.68 28.71 14.78
N LEU A 355 -2.54 29.31 14.51
CA LEU A 355 -1.57 28.80 13.53
C LEU A 355 -0.61 27.85 14.23
N VAL A 356 -0.36 26.68 13.63
CA VAL A 356 0.51 25.65 14.19
C VAL A 356 1.45 25.12 13.11
N ASP A 357 2.74 25.42 13.22
CA ASP A 357 3.77 24.86 12.35
C ASP A 357 4.04 23.38 12.70
N GLY A 358 3.90 23.02 13.98
CA GLY A 358 3.97 21.66 14.51
C GLY A 358 5.38 21.17 14.84
N SER A 359 6.34 22.09 14.90
CA SER A 359 7.74 21.81 15.24
C SER A 359 7.89 21.19 16.63
N GLY A 360 7.03 21.52 17.61
CA GLY A 360 7.10 21.01 18.97
C GLY A 360 6.96 19.49 19.03
N LEU A 361 5.91 18.96 18.39
CA LEU A 361 5.70 17.52 18.32
C LEU A 361 6.74 16.82 17.43
N ALA A 362 7.17 17.47 16.35
CA ALA A 362 8.24 16.93 15.50
C ALA A 362 9.55 16.76 16.29
N THR A 363 9.95 17.78 17.06
CA THR A 363 11.11 17.71 17.97
C THR A 363 10.93 16.60 19.01
N ALA A 364 9.74 16.48 19.61
CA ALA A 364 9.48 15.41 20.56
C ALA A 364 9.64 14.00 19.95
N VAL A 365 9.13 13.78 18.73
CA VAL A 365 9.31 12.51 18.00
C VAL A 365 10.78 12.23 17.71
N VAL A 366 11.56 13.24 17.29
CA VAL A 366 13.02 13.11 17.10
C VAL A 366 13.69 12.68 18.41
N LEU A 367 13.43 13.39 19.50
CA LEU A 367 14.06 13.11 20.81
C LEU A 367 13.72 11.70 21.32
N LYS A 368 12.48 11.23 21.14
CA LYS A 368 12.06 9.88 21.56
C LYS A 368 12.54 8.77 20.64
N SER A 369 13.04 9.10 19.44
CA SER A 369 13.64 8.13 18.52
C SER A 369 15.11 7.83 18.82
N ILE A 370 15.77 8.69 19.60
CA ILE A 370 17.17 8.52 20.02
C ILE A 370 17.22 7.54 21.20
N PRO A 371 18.10 6.52 21.20
CA PRO A 371 18.25 5.60 22.33
C PRO A 371 18.60 6.34 23.63
N LEU A 372 17.98 5.95 24.74
CA LEU A 372 18.09 6.63 26.05
C LEU A 372 19.54 6.69 26.58
N GLU A 373 20.34 5.68 26.26
CA GLU A 373 21.74 5.54 26.64
C GLU A 373 22.70 6.40 25.81
N THR A 374 22.21 7.11 24.79
CA THR A 374 23.03 7.92 23.89
C THR A 374 23.70 9.07 24.65
N LYS A 375 25.04 9.06 24.68
CA LYS A 375 25.84 10.12 25.33
C LYS A 375 26.34 11.20 24.38
N ARG A 376 26.45 10.87 23.08
CA ARG A 376 27.00 11.76 22.05
C ARG A 376 26.19 11.63 20.77
N VAL A 377 25.89 12.76 20.14
CA VAL A 377 25.21 12.82 18.84
C VAL A 377 25.98 13.72 17.89
N PHE A 378 25.89 13.45 16.59
CA PHE A 378 26.43 14.28 15.54
C PHE A 378 25.30 15.09 14.90
N LEU A 379 25.38 16.41 14.96
CA LEU A 379 24.36 17.30 14.40
C LEU A 379 24.78 17.78 13.00
N CYS A 380 23.98 17.42 12.01
CA CYS A 380 24.17 17.80 10.62
C CYS A 380 23.34 19.05 10.31
N GLY A 381 24.02 20.20 10.25
CA GLY A 381 23.38 21.49 9.97
C GLY A 381 22.55 22.03 11.14
N THR A 382 22.08 23.26 11.00
CA THR A 382 21.21 23.95 11.96
C THR A 382 20.15 24.78 11.24
N SER A 383 19.82 24.45 9.99
CA SER A 383 18.88 25.24 9.18
C SER A 383 17.44 25.16 9.68
N SER A 384 17.04 24.01 10.22
CA SER A 384 15.66 23.80 10.67
C SER A 384 15.46 24.11 12.16
N LYS A 385 14.27 24.65 12.48
CA LYS A 385 13.77 24.89 13.84
C LYS A 385 13.78 23.60 14.68
N VAL A 386 13.41 22.47 14.09
CA VAL A 386 13.40 21.15 14.74
C VAL A 386 14.81 20.68 15.07
N THR A 387 15.78 20.87 14.16
CA THR A 387 17.20 20.54 14.40
C THR A 387 17.77 21.33 15.58
N GLN A 388 17.53 22.65 15.62
CA GLN A 388 17.99 23.54 16.69
C GLN A 388 17.36 23.18 18.05
N ALA A 389 16.04 22.97 18.08
CA ALA A 389 15.30 22.63 19.30
C ALA A 389 15.72 21.24 19.84
N ALA A 390 15.89 20.24 18.97
CA ALA A 390 16.39 18.93 19.36
C ALA A 390 17.80 19.02 19.95
N ALA A 391 18.71 19.76 19.32
CA ALA A 391 20.07 19.94 19.83
C ALA A 391 20.09 20.63 21.19
N THR A 392 19.30 21.69 21.37
CA THR A 392 19.19 22.42 22.66
C THR A 392 18.67 21.50 23.77
N THR A 393 17.60 20.74 23.49
CA THR A 393 17.01 19.79 24.45
C THR A 393 17.97 18.65 24.78
N LEU A 394 18.81 18.21 23.84
CA LEU A 394 19.84 17.19 24.09
C LEU A 394 20.96 17.73 25.00
N CYS A 395 21.42 18.96 24.77
CA CYS A 395 22.37 19.63 25.67
C CYS A 395 21.79 19.78 27.09
N GLU A 396 20.50 20.11 27.22
CA GLU A 396 19.80 20.15 28.51
C GLU A 396 19.73 18.81 29.23
N ARG A 397 19.70 17.71 28.48
CA ARG A 397 19.75 16.34 29.02
C ARG A 397 21.19 15.85 29.28
N GLY A 398 22.19 16.71 29.11
CA GLY A 398 23.60 16.38 29.29
C GLY A 398 24.17 15.47 28.19
N VAL A 399 23.53 15.41 27.03
CA VAL A 399 24.04 14.70 25.85
C VAL A 399 24.97 15.63 25.07
N GLN A 400 26.17 15.16 24.76
CA GLN A 400 27.13 15.96 24.00
C GLN A 400 26.70 16.05 22.51
N VAL A 401 26.48 17.26 22.02
CA VAL A 401 26.14 17.55 20.63
C VAL A 401 27.41 17.98 19.89
N ILE A 402 27.84 17.18 18.92
CA ILE A 402 29.05 17.39 18.14
C ILE A 402 28.70 17.94 16.76
N MET A 403 29.41 18.98 16.34
CA MET A 403 29.26 19.63 15.04
C MET A 403 30.62 19.85 14.39
N ASN A 404 30.68 19.90 13.06
CA ASN A 404 31.92 20.22 12.33
C ASN A 404 31.85 21.53 11.52
N GLN A 405 30.70 22.18 11.46
CA GLN A 405 30.50 23.46 10.76
C GLN A 405 30.55 24.62 11.75
N LYS A 406 31.64 25.40 11.73
CA LYS A 406 31.88 26.50 12.69
C LYS A 406 30.74 27.53 12.71
N LYS A 407 30.29 27.99 11.54
CA LYS A 407 29.17 28.95 11.44
C LYS A 407 27.88 28.42 12.10
N ALA A 408 27.56 27.16 11.86
CA ALA A 408 26.37 26.52 12.43
C ALA A 408 26.50 26.33 13.96
N TYR A 409 27.69 25.96 14.42
CA TYR A 409 28.02 25.86 15.84
C TYR A 409 27.87 27.19 16.56
N ASP A 410 28.44 28.27 16.01
CA ASP A 410 28.38 29.60 16.63
C ASP A 410 26.93 30.09 16.74
N MET A 411 26.11 29.86 15.70
CA MET A 411 24.67 30.18 15.73
C MET A 411 23.92 29.40 16.82
N LEU A 412 24.16 28.09 16.93
CA LEU A 412 23.49 27.27 17.93
C LEU A 412 23.95 27.60 19.35
N LYS A 413 25.23 27.92 19.54
CA LYS A 413 25.80 28.32 20.83
C LYS A 413 25.10 29.55 21.43
N LEU A 414 24.62 30.46 20.59
CA LEU A 414 23.85 31.64 21.02
C LEU A 414 22.44 31.30 21.52
N GLN A 415 21.89 30.15 21.12
CA GLN A 415 20.54 29.72 21.49
C GLN A 415 20.55 28.78 22.71
N VAL A 416 21.61 28.00 22.88
CA VAL A 416 21.74 27.06 24.00
C VAL A 416 21.98 27.85 25.31
N PRO A 417 21.27 27.56 26.40
CA PRO A 417 21.52 28.19 27.69
C PRO A 417 22.99 28.06 28.10
N GLU A 418 23.59 29.13 28.65
CA GLU A 418 25.04 29.21 28.91
C GLU A 418 25.56 28.01 29.71
N ARG A 419 24.83 27.61 30.77
CA ARG A 419 25.13 26.43 31.61
C ARG A 419 25.24 25.11 30.84
N ASN A 420 24.64 25.02 29.66
CA ASN A 420 24.59 23.80 28.85
C ASN A 420 25.53 23.86 27.64
N THR A 421 26.17 25.01 27.38
CA THR A 421 27.11 25.16 26.26
C THR A 421 28.31 24.21 26.35
N ILE A 422 28.62 23.72 27.57
CA ILE A 422 29.63 22.68 27.81
C ILE A 422 29.34 21.37 27.06
N TYR A 423 28.08 21.10 26.72
CA TYR A 423 27.68 19.93 25.96
C TYR A 423 27.76 20.14 24.45
N LEU A 424 28.06 21.36 23.98
CA LEU A 424 28.21 21.67 22.56
C LEU A 424 29.69 21.66 22.16
N LYS A 425 30.10 20.72 21.30
CA LYS A 425 31.50 20.53 20.87
C LYS A 425 31.66 20.76 19.35
N LEU A 426 32.57 21.66 18.97
CA LEU A 426 33.03 21.77 17.59
C LEU A 426 34.20 20.80 17.37
N SER A 427 34.00 19.76 16.56
CA SER A 427 35.03 18.79 16.23
C SER A 427 34.75 18.11 14.89
N SER A 428 35.82 17.79 14.17
CA SER A 428 35.75 16.92 12.99
C SER A 428 36.20 15.49 13.30
N ASP A 429 36.67 15.25 14.52
CA ASP A 429 37.19 13.98 15.01
C ASP A 429 36.14 13.31 15.92
N GLU A 430 36.22 11.99 16.07
CA GLU A 430 35.35 11.23 16.99
C GLU A 430 33.84 11.33 16.70
N ILE A 431 33.45 11.24 15.42
CA ILE A 431 32.05 11.35 15.01
C ILE A 431 31.23 10.15 15.55
N PRO A 432 30.16 10.39 16.35
CA PRO A 432 29.36 9.32 16.95
C PRO A 432 28.46 8.61 15.92
N GLN A 433 27.88 7.48 16.34
CA GLN A 433 27.00 6.66 15.50
C GLN A 433 25.60 7.27 15.28
N ILE A 434 25.15 8.21 16.13
CA ILE A 434 23.83 8.82 15.98
C ILE A 434 23.97 10.16 15.27
N TRP A 435 23.40 10.26 14.07
CA TRP A 435 23.44 11.46 13.24
C TRP A 435 22.05 12.08 13.18
N ILE A 436 21.91 13.34 13.58
CA ILE A 436 20.64 14.07 13.62
C ILE A 436 20.73 15.24 12.65
N GLY A 437 19.74 15.42 11.78
CA GLY A 437 19.68 16.63 10.97
C GLY A 437 18.81 16.54 9.73
N ASP A 438 18.76 17.67 9.03
CA ASP A 438 18.07 17.87 7.78
C ASP A 438 19.06 17.90 6.60
N ASN A 439 18.61 17.46 5.42
CA ASN A 439 19.35 17.58 4.15
C ASN A 439 20.78 16.98 4.17
N ILE A 440 20.98 15.87 4.87
CA ILE A 440 22.28 15.17 4.92
C ILE A 440 22.60 14.61 3.53
N ASP A 441 23.58 15.20 2.85
CA ASP A 441 23.90 14.88 1.46
C ASP A 441 24.69 13.57 1.31
N ASP A 442 24.86 13.12 0.06
CA ASP A 442 25.56 11.86 -0.25
C ASP A 442 27.02 11.87 0.21
N MET A 443 27.69 13.03 0.20
CA MET A 443 29.10 13.15 0.60
C MET A 443 29.24 13.08 2.12
N GLN A 444 28.32 13.69 2.86
CA GLN A 444 28.23 13.60 4.31
C GLN A 444 27.94 12.18 4.76
N GLN A 445 26.95 11.51 4.14
CA GLN A 445 26.62 10.12 4.47
C GLN A 445 27.79 9.15 4.21
N ARG A 446 28.61 9.40 3.19
CA ARG A 446 29.83 8.58 2.92
C ARG A 446 30.88 8.67 4.02
N ARG A 447 30.91 9.76 4.80
CA ARG A 447 31.82 9.95 5.94
C ARG A 447 31.36 9.26 7.22
N ALA A 448 30.11 8.81 7.27
CA ALA A 448 29.58 8.11 8.44
C ALA A 448 30.34 6.79 8.71
N GLN A 449 30.27 6.28 9.93
CA GLN A 449 30.84 4.96 10.23
C GLN A 449 29.81 3.85 9.93
N LYS A 450 30.28 2.62 9.72
CA LYS A 450 29.37 1.47 9.62
C LYS A 450 28.56 1.35 10.92
N GLY A 451 27.26 1.09 10.78
CA GLY A 451 26.32 1.03 11.90
C GLY A 451 25.71 2.38 12.31
N THR A 452 26.01 3.47 11.58
CA THR A 452 25.43 4.80 11.86
C THR A 452 23.91 4.76 11.74
N ILE A 453 23.22 5.45 12.67
CA ILE A 453 21.78 5.67 12.67
C ILE A 453 21.51 7.13 12.30
N PHE A 454 20.85 7.34 11.17
CA PHE A 454 20.40 8.65 10.71
C PHE A 454 18.99 8.94 11.23
N VAL A 455 18.87 10.03 12.00
CA VAL A 455 17.64 10.55 12.59
C VAL A 455 17.25 11.84 11.87
N PRO A 456 16.32 11.80 10.91
CA PRO A 456 15.92 12.99 10.16
C PRO A 456 15.12 13.97 11.02
N THR A 457 15.37 15.26 10.84
CA THR A 457 14.59 16.36 11.43
C THR A 457 13.71 17.09 10.41
N SER A 458 13.79 16.70 9.14
CA SER A 458 13.02 17.26 8.02
C SER A 458 11.70 16.52 7.81
N GLN A 459 10.71 17.24 7.27
CA GLN A 459 9.49 16.63 6.74
C GLN A 459 9.82 15.65 5.62
N PHE A 460 10.80 15.96 4.76
CA PHE A 460 11.18 15.10 3.63
C PHE A 460 12.12 13.95 4.04
N PRO A 461 11.96 12.76 3.47
CA PRO A 461 12.79 11.60 3.82
C PRO A 461 14.21 11.78 3.28
N LEU A 462 15.20 11.31 4.04
CA LEU A 462 16.59 11.29 3.59
C LEU A 462 16.76 10.29 2.43
N LYS A 463 17.54 10.70 1.42
CA LYS A 463 18.07 9.76 0.43
C LYS A 463 19.02 8.79 1.14
N LYS A 464 18.75 7.50 1.04
CA LYS A 464 19.54 6.47 1.74
C LYS A 464 20.73 6.04 0.86
N THR A 465 21.91 6.60 1.09
CA THR A 465 23.12 6.33 0.27
C THR A 465 23.92 5.12 0.78
N ARG A 466 23.77 4.79 2.07
CA ARG A 466 24.42 3.64 2.72
C ARG A 466 23.40 2.64 3.31
N LYS A 467 22.55 2.08 2.45
CA LYS A 467 21.45 1.20 2.88
C LYS A 467 21.92 -0.12 3.49
N ASP A 468 23.07 -0.62 3.06
CA ASP A 468 23.54 -1.97 3.42
C ASP A 468 24.19 -2.03 4.80
N ASP A 469 24.63 -0.89 5.33
CA ASP A 469 25.46 -0.85 6.53
C ASP A 469 25.16 0.29 7.50
N CYS A 470 24.14 1.12 7.22
CA CYS A 470 23.62 2.16 8.12
C CYS A 470 22.09 2.05 8.24
N THR A 471 21.55 2.55 9.36
CA THR A 471 20.11 2.58 9.63
C THR A 471 19.56 3.98 9.36
N TYR A 472 18.41 4.08 8.70
CA TYR A 472 17.71 5.34 8.46
C TYR A 472 16.36 5.30 9.15
N LEU A 473 16.16 6.17 10.12
CA LEU A 473 14.86 6.35 10.77
C LEU A 473 13.92 7.16 9.86
N SER A 474 12.62 7.07 10.13
CA SER A 474 11.61 7.80 9.37
C SER A 474 11.62 9.27 9.75
N SER A 475 11.30 10.15 8.80
CA SER A 475 10.92 11.53 9.11
C SER A 475 9.85 11.55 10.22
N PRO A 476 9.87 12.55 11.13
CA PRO A 476 8.98 12.58 12.29
C PRO A 476 7.51 12.37 11.91
N ALA A 477 6.98 11.21 12.30
CA ALA A 477 5.64 10.77 11.92
C ALA A 477 5.08 9.80 12.95
N MET A 478 3.75 9.69 12.99
CA MET A 478 3.05 8.81 13.92
C MET A 478 1.89 8.10 13.22
N LYS A 479 1.62 6.87 13.65
CA LYS A 479 0.38 6.15 13.34
C LYS A 479 -0.81 6.91 13.93
N ILE A 480 -1.85 7.10 13.13
CA ILE A 480 -3.09 7.73 13.56
C ILE A 480 -4.00 6.72 14.28
N PRO A 481 -4.82 7.16 15.24
CA PRO A 481 -5.72 6.27 15.98
C PRO A 481 -6.80 5.66 15.08
N GLU A 482 -7.23 4.42 15.35
CA GLU A 482 -8.22 3.70 14.54
C GLU A 482 -9.56 4.43 14.39
N ILE A 483 -9.96 5.18 15.42
CA ILE A 483 -11.17 6.00 15.44
C ILE A 483 -11.19 7.12 14.38
N MET A 484 -10.06 7.44 13.73
CA MET A 484 -10.03 8.41 12.65
C MET A 484 -10.67 7.83 11.38
N GLN A 485 -11.67 8.55 10.86
CA GLN A 485 -12.50 8.16 9.73
C GLN A 485 -12.16 8.97 8.48
N ASN A 486 -12.59 8.44 7.32
CA ASN A 486 -12.40 9.04 5.99
C ASN A 486 -10.94 9.20 5.55
N VAL A 487 -10.03 8.42 6.13
CA VAL A 487 -8.62 8.36 5.75
C VAL A 487 -8.47 7.50 4.50
N HIS A 488 -8.73 8.11 3.35
CA HIS A 488 -8.73 7.44 2.05
C HIS A 488 -7.38 7.49 1.35
N THR A 489 -6.54 8.46 1.70
CA THR A 489 -5.21 8.69 1.11
C THR A 489 -4.09 8.49 2.13
N CYS A 490 -2.92 8.08 1.64
CA CYS A 490 -1.68 8.15 2.42
C CYS A 490 -1.15 9.58 2.41
N GLU A 491 -0.42 9.98 3.46
CA GLU A 491 0.22 11.29 3.51
C GLU A 491 1.62 11.22 2.89
N ASN A 492 1.77 11.82 1.70
CA ASN A 492 3.04 11.92 0.98
C ASN A 492 3.70 10.54 0.78
N TRP A 493 4.86 10.31 1.42
CA TRP A 493 5.66 9.08 1.39
C TRP A 493 5.39 8.16 2.60
N HIS A 494 4.46 8.50 3.49
CA HIS A 494 4.19 7.69 4.68
C HIS A 494 3.26 6.50 4.38
N PRO A 495 3.39 5.39 5.14
CA PRO A 495 2.48 4.25 5.03
C PRO A 495 1.02 4.62 5.32
N ARG A 496 0.11 3.71 4.97
CA ARG A 496 -1.32 3.88 5.26
C ARG A 496 -1.54 4.10 6.76
N ARG A 497 -2.38 5.09 7.09
CA ARG A 497 -2.67 5.50 8.48
C ARG A 497 -1.43 5.97 9.26
N VAL A 498 -0.49 6.61 8.59
CA VAL A 498 0.61 7.37 9.20
C VAL A 498 0.53 8.81 8.69
N MET A 499 0.73 9.78 9.58
CA MET A 499 0.77 11.21 9.26
C MET A 499 2.02 11.85 9.86
N SER A 500 2.47 12.95 9.27
CA SER A 500 3.61 13.71 9.78
C SER A 500 3.32 14.27 11.18
N ALA A 501 4.36 14.35 12.01
CA ALA A 501 4.26 14.91 13.36
C ALA A 501 3.78 16.38 13.34
N TRP A 502 4.23 17.16 12.36
CA TRP A 502 3.80 18.55 12.15
C TRP A 502 2.28 18.68 11.96
N ARG A 503 1.69 17.83 11.10
CA ARG A 503 0.24 17.82 10.90
C ARG A 503 -0.51 17.35 12.15
N ILE A 504 0.01 16.33 12.83
CA ILE A 504 -0.60 15.80 14.06
C ILE A 504 -0.59 16.85 15.17
N ALA A 505 0.45 17.70 15.26
CA ALA A 505 0.51 18.76 16.25
C ALA A 505 -0.71 19.69 16.17
N GLY A 506 -1.12 20.10 14.97
CA GLY A 506 -2.34 20.89 14.78
C GLY A 506 -3.61 20.18 15.25
N MET A 507 -3.68 18.85 15.07
CA MET A 507 -4.79 18.05 15.61
C MET A 507 -4.77 18.01 17.14
N VAL A 508 -3.59 17.84 17.75
CA VAL A 508 -3.41 17.82 19.20
C VAL A 508 -3.78 19.17 19.81
N HIS A 509 -3.36 20.29 19.22
CA HIS A 509 -3.78 21.64 19.62
C HIS A 509 -5.31 21.76 19.65
N ALA A 510 -5.99 21.29 18.59
CA ALA A 510 -7.44 21.37 18.52
C ALA A 510 -8.13 20.46 19.56
N LEU A 511 -7.57 19.27 19.82
CA LEU A 511 -8.10 18.30 20.78
C LEU A 511 -7.94 18.76 22.23
N GLU A 512 -6.81 19.38 22.55
CA GLU A 512 -6.52 19.91 23.89
C GLU A 512 -7.06 21.34 24.10
N GLY A 513 -7.46 22.04 23.04
CA GLY A 513 -8.01 23.39 23.12
C GLY A 513 -6.97 24.43 23.53
N TRP A 514 -5.74 24.31 23.02
CA TRP A 514 -4.70 25.28 23.32
C TRP A 514 -4.85 26.56 22.49
N ASP A 515 -4.81 27.71 23.17
CA ASP A 515 -5.06 29.02 22.57
C ASP A 515 -3.80 29.74 22.06
N MET A 516 -2.62 29.11 22.16
CA MET A 516 -1.39 29.70 21.64
C MET A 516 -1.20 29.41 20.15
N HIS A 517 -0.58 30.35 19.44
CA HIS A 517 0.04 30.08 18.15
C HIS A 517 1.34 29.30 18.38
N GLU A 518 1.61 28.31 17.54
CA GLU A 518 2.92 27.68 17.42
C GLU A 518 3.49 28.09 16.05
N CYS A 519 4.21 29.22 16.02
CA CYS A 519 4.76 29.82 14.81
C CYS A 519 6.04 30.59 15.13
N GLY A 520 6.81 31.02 14.13
CA GLY A 520 8.05 31.74 14.39
C GLY A 520 9.04 30.87 15.15
N ASP A 521 9.58 31.37 16.26
CA ASP A 521 10.44 30.60 17.16
C ASP A 521 9.65 29.97 18.34
N ASP A 522 8.36 30.30 18.52
CA ASP A 522 7.52 29.73 19.58
C ASP A 522 7.18 28.25 19.32
N MET A 523 7.28 27.42 20.36
CA MET A 523 7.03 25.98 20.31
C MET A 523 6.25 25.50 21.53
N MET A 524 5.32 24.56 21.36
CA MET A 524 4.77 23.83 22.49
C MET A 524 5.87 23.02 23.19
N ASP A 525 5.80 22.96 24.52
CA ASP A 525 6.69 22.10 25.30
C ASP A 525 6.66 20.65 24.78
N THR A 526 7.85 20.09 24.55
CA THR A 526 8.02 18.82 23.84
C THR A 526 7.43 17.64 24.60
N GLU A 527 7.53 17.62 25.93
CA GLU A 527 6.98 16.54 26.76
C GLU A 527 5.46 16.68 26.92
N LYS A 528 4.95 17.93 27.03
CA LYS A 528 3.51 18.22 27.06
C LYS A 528 2.82 17.79 25.77
N VAL A 529 3.35 18.18 24.60
CA VAL A 529 2.75 17.82 23.31
C VAL A 529 2.87 16.34 23.01
N TRP A 530 3.99 15.71 23.39
CA TRP A 530 4.16 14.26 23.32
C TRP A 530 3.10 13.52 24.13
N SER A 531 2.97 13.88 25.41
CA SER A 531 2.02 13.23 26.33
C SER A 531 0.58 13.36 25.82
N ALA A 532 0.22 14.54 25.29
CA ALA A 532 -1.08 14.77 24.68
C ALA A 532 -1.29 13.92 23.41
N ALA A 533 -0.27 13.81 22.54
CA ALA A 533 -0.36 12.98 21.34
C ALA A 533 -0.60 11.49 21.70
N ILE A 534 0.16 10.94 22.64
CA ILE A 534 -0.02 9.56 23.12
C ILE A 534 -1.41 9.37 23.73
N LYS A 535 -1.87 10.30 24.58
CA LYS A 535 -3.22 10.30 25.19
C LYS A 535 -4.35 10.23 24.16
N HIS A 536 -4.18 10.84 22.98
CA HIS A 536 -5.17 10.78 21.90
C HIS A 536 -5.00 9.59 20.94
N GLY A 537 -4.08 8.67 21.24
CA GLY A 537 -3.89 7.42 20.50
C GLY A 537 -3.00 7.55 19.27
N PHE A 538 -2.19 8.60 19.17
CA PHE A 538 -1.13 8.69 18.16
C PHE A 538 0.08 7.87 18.64
N ILE A 539 0.64 7.03 17.77
CA ILE A 539 1.72 6.10 18.12
C ILE A 539 2.95 6.43 17.27
N PRO A 540 4.13 6.71 17.85
CA PRO A 540 5.32 7.07 17.08
C PRO A 540 5.74 5.96 16.11
N LEU A 541 6.16 6.36 14.90
CA LEU A 541 6.75 5.45 13.93
C LEU A 541 8.25 5.32 14.22
N THR A 542 8.71 4.11 14.57
CA THR A 542 10.10 3.88 15.01
C THR A 542 11.05 3.45 13.88
N LYS A 543 10.57 3.04 12.70
CA LYS A 543 11.40 2.65 11.54
C LYS A 543 10.80 3.11 10.21
N ALA A 544 11.66 3.52 9.27
CA ALA A 544 11.32 3.98 7.90
C ALA A 544 11.09 2.86 6.91
#